data_AF-A0A2V8GAN9-F1
#
_entry.id   AF-A0A2V8GAN9-F1
#
_cell.length_a   1.000
_cell.length_b   1.000
_cell.length_c   1.000
_cell.angle_alpha   90.00
_cell.angle_beta   90.00
_cell.angle_gamma   90.00
#
_symmetry.space_group_name_H-M   'P 1'
#
loop_
_entity.id
_entity.type
_entity.pdbx_description
1 polymer ?
#
loop_
_entity_poly.entity_id
_entity_poly.type
_entity_poly.pdbx_seq_one_letter_code
_entity_poly.pdbx_strand_id
1 'polypeptide(L)'
;MLLRVAPGADARDWRASLDEITRRGGRGGLHLTGVPAEDDAALMGAGDALLIEVRGGDPDRLAFALKRAFARARGVNEKTTLVVAADGELLRALVARDVLSYADAMLVLRGPFDVGLDGSRPKCGASGGCRTT
;
A
#
# COMPACT_ATOMS: atom_id res chain seq x y z
N MET A 1 -11.87 0.55 -0.25
CA MET A 1 -11.25 0.17 -1.54
C MET A 1 -10.11 1.13 -1.82
N LEU A 2 -8.95 0.64 -2.28
CA LEU A 2 -7.80 1.49 -2.59
C LEU A 2 -7.53 1.52 -4.09
N LEU A 3 -7.37 2.71 -4.66
CA LEU A 3 -6.92 2.91 -6.04
C LEU A 3 -5.41 3.05 -6.04
N ARG A 4 -4.72 2.21 -6.84
CA ARG A 4 -3.28 2.28 -6.97
C ARG A 4 -2.90 3.38 -7.95
N VAL A 5 -2.07 4.32 -7.50
CA VAL A 5 -1.69 5.52 -8.25
C VAL A 5 -0.17 5.72 -8.12
N ALA A 6 0.45 6.20 -9.19
CA ALA A 6 1.86 6.61 -9.14
C ALA A 6 1.96 8.01 -8.53
N PRO A 7 3.01 8.32 -7.77
CA PRO A 7 3.30 9.70 -7.37
C PRO A 7 3.32 10.63 -8.59
N GLY A 8 2.74 11.82 -8.46
CA GLY A 8 2.64 12.84 -9.52
C GLY A 8 1.62 12.56 -10.61
N ALA A 9 0.82 11.49 -10.51
CA ALA A 9 -0.25 11.22 -11.47
C ALA A 9 -1.31 12.34 -11.45
N ASP A 10 -1.81 12.71 -12.63
CA ASP A 10 -2.82 13.75 -12.76
C ASP A 10 -4.10 13.31 -12.03
N ALA A 11 -4.66 14.22 -11.23
CA ALA A 11 -5.89 13.95 -10.49
C ALA A 11 -7.07 13.57 -11.39
N ARG A 12 -7.07 14.05 -12.64
CA ARG A 12 -8.09 13.70 -13.64
C ARG A 12 -8.15 12.20 -13.92
N ASP A 13 -7.05 11.48 -13.71
CA ASP A 13 -6.94 10.05 -14.05
C ASP A 13 -7.57 9.13 -13.01
N TRP A 14 -7.70 9.58 -11.75
CA TRP A 14 -8.18 8.74 -10.65
C TRP A 14 -9.37 9.32 -9.88
N ARG A 15 -9.61 10.63 -9.94
CA ARG A 15 -10.64 11.30 -9.13
C ARG A 15 -12.05 10.83 -9.47
N ALA A 16 -12.36 10.67 -10.76
CA ALA A 16 -13.67 10.16 -11.18
C ALA A 16 -13.95 8.75 -10.63
N SER A 17 -12.92 7.90 -10.56
CA SER A 17 -13.04 6.56 -9.96
C SER A 17 -13.24 6.62 -8.44
N LEU A 18 -12.59 7.56 -7.76
CA LEU A 18 -12.76 7.75 -6.32
C LEU A 18 -14.18 8.26 -6.00
N ASP A 19 -14.67 9.23 -6.77
CA ASP A 19 -16.01 9.78 -6.64
C ASP A 19 -17.09 8.71 -6.90
N GLU A 20 -16.86 7.81 -7.86
CA GLU A 20 -17.75 6.67 -8.13
C GLU A 20 -17.89 5.75 -6.91
N ILE A 21 -16.78 5.42 -6.25
CA ILE A 21 -16.76 4.56 -5.06
C ILE A 21 -17.59 5.20 -3.95
N THR A 22 -17.33 6.48 -3.68
CA THR A 22 -18.03 7.26 -2.65
C THR A 22 -19.53 7.36 -2.96
N ARG A 23 -19.90 7.62 -4.22
CA ARG A 23 -21.30 7.71 -4.65
C ARG A 23 -22.06 6.39 -4.45
N ARG A 24 -21.38 5.26 -4.53
CA ARG A 24 -21.96 3.93 -4.24
C ARG A 24 -22.01 3.61 -2.73
N GLY A 25 -21.67 4.57 -1.87
CA GLY A 25 -21.60 4.38 -0.42
C GLY A 25 -20.34 3.64 0.04
N GLY A 26 -19.37 3.45 -0.84
CA GLY A 26 -18.08 2.84 -0.50
C GLY A 26 -17.13 3.86 0.14
N ARG A 27 -16.14 3.33 0.88
CA ARG A 27 -15.00 4.12 1.36
C ARG A 27 -13.82 4.02 0.40
N GLY A 28 -13.53 5.12 -0.28
CA GLY A 28 -12.47 5.22 -1.29
C GLY A 28 -11.17 5.75 -0.69
N GLY A 29 -10.05 5.16 -1.06
CA GLY A 29 -8.72 5.63 -0.68
C GLY A 29 -7.71 5.51 -1.81
N LEU A 30 -6.53 6.10 -1.62
CA LEU A 30 -5.41 6.00 -2.54
C LEU A 30 -4.29 5.12 -1.98
N HIS A 31 -3.65 4.39 -2.88
CA HIS A 31 -2.41 3.66 -2.66
C HIS A 31 -1.34 4.22 -3.59
N LEU A 32 -0.38 4.95 -3.02
CA LEU A 32 0.77 5.49 -3.71
C LEU A 32 1.94 4.51 -3.68
N THR A 33 2.54 4.29 -4.85
CA THR A 33 3.70 3.39 -5.03
C THR A 33 5.01 4.17 -5.07
N GLY A 34 5.24 4.96 -4.03
CA GLY A 34 6.39 5.83 -3.87
C GLY A 34 6.04 7.05 -3.04
N VAL A 35 7.04 7.85 -2.71
CA VAL A 35 6.85 9.05 -1.89
C VAL A 35 6.36 10.21 -2.78
N PRO A 36 5.19 10.80 -2.49
CA PRO A 36 4.69 11.95 -3.24
C PRO A 36 5.50 13.22 -2.97
N ALA A 37 5.50 14.13 -3.94
CA ALA A 37 5.92 15.51 -3.71
C ALA A 37 4.92 16.24 -2.80
N GLU A 38 5.30 17.38 -2.25
CA GLU A 38 4.48 18.12 -1.28
C GLU A 38 3.19 18.69 -1.86
N ASP A 39 3.21 19.00 -3.15
CA ASP A 39 2.11 19.54 -3.95
C ASP A 39 1.34 18.46 -4.72
N ASP A 40 1.67 17.19 -4.49
CA ASP A 40 1.03 16.06 -5.16
C ASP A 40 -0.48 16.06 -4.90
N ALA A 41 -1.26 15.99 -5.99
CA ALA A 41 -2.71 16.03 -5.91
C ALA A 41 -3.30 14.86 -5.12
N ALA A 42 -2.59 13.73 -5.02
CA ALA A 42 -2.99 12.60 -4.21
C ALA A 42 -3.02 12.94 -2.71
N LEU A 43 -2.14 13.82 -2.22
CA LEU A 43 -2.17 14.28 -0.83
C LEU A 43 -3.40 15.14 -0.52
N MET A 44 -3.91 15.83 -1.55
CA MET A 44 -5.05 16.74 -1.43
C MET A 44 -6.41 16.04 -1.63
N GLY A 45 -6.40 14.81 -2.15
CA GLY A 45 -7.62 14.12 -2.58
C GLY A 45 -7.67 12.64 -2.23
N ALA A 46 -6.91 12.20 -1.22
CA ALA A 46 -6.79 10.79 -0.87
C ALA A 46 -8.11 10.11 -0.44
N GLY A 47 -9.13 10.88 -0.05
CA GLY A 47 -10.39 10.34 0.46
C GLY A 47 -10.27 9.83 1.90
N ASP A 48 -10.82 8.65 2.16
CA ASP A 48 -10.87 8.06 3.51
C ASP A 48 -9.55 7.44 3.96
N ALA A 49 -8.69 7.02 3.02
CA ALA A 49 -7.42 6.37 3.34
C ALA A 49 -6.32 6.73 2.35
N LEU A 50 -5.11 6.92 2.85
CA LEU A 50 -3.89 7.13 2.09
C LEU A 50 -2.84 6.10 2.52
N LEU A 51 -2.50 5.19 1.63
CA LEU A 51 -1.42 4.23 1.78
C LEU A 51 -0.21 4.69 0.96
N ILE A 52 0.95 4.87 1.58
CA ILE A 52 2.21 5.14 0.88
C ILE A 52 3.11 3.91 0.98
N GLU A 53 3.37 3.27 -0.15
CA GLU A 53 4.27 2.14 -0.28
C GLU A 53 5.68 2.61 -0.66
N VAL A 54 6.68 2.21 0.12
CA VAL A 54 8.10 2.52 -0.10
C VAL A 54 8.90 1.22 -0.12
N ARG A 55 9.70 1.05 -1.18
CA ARG A 55 10.48 -0.19 -1.43
C ARG A 55 11.99 -0.06 -1.26
N GLY A 56 12.46 1.12 -0.86
CA GLY A 56 13.88 1.40 -0.69
C GLY A 56 14.21 2.89 -0.76
N GLY A 57 15.43 3.24 -0.36
CA GLY A 57 15.90 4.62 -0.29
C GLY A 57 16.61 4.90 1.03
N ASP A 58 17.14 6.11 1.17
CA ASP A 58 17.76 6.56 2.41
C ASP A 58 16.70 6.76 3.52
N PRO A 59 16.79 6.06 4.66
CA PRO A 59 15.75 6.11 5.69
C PRO A 59 15.51 7.49 6.28
N ASP A 60 16.54 8.35 6.37
CA ASP A 60 16.41 9.71 6.89
C ASP A 60 15.64 10.60 5.92
N ARG A 61 16.00 10.58 4.63
CA ARG A 61 15.26 11.29 3.58
C ARG A 61 13.82 10.79 3.47
N LEU A 62 13.60 9.48 3.54
CA LEU A 62 12.26 8.88 3.47
C LEU A 62 11.42 9.30 4.68
N ALA A 63 11.96 9.21 5.89
CA ALA A 63 11.24 9.62 7.09
C ALA A 63 10.84 11.10 7.02
N PHE A 64 11.76 11.98 6.61
CA PHE A 64 11.45 13.40 6.44
C PHE A 64 10.32 13.62 5.43
N ALA A 65 10.42 13.01 4.25
CA ALA A 65 9.42 13.18 3.21
C ALA A 65 8.04 12.60 3.59
N LEU A 66 8.01 11.42 4.24
CA LEU A 66 6.77 10.81 4.74
C LEU A 66 6.09 11.65 5.81
N LYS A 67 6.85 12.21 6.76
CA LYS A 67 6.30 13.12 7.78
C LYS A 67 5.65 14.34 7.15
N ARG A 68 6.30 14.95 6.14
CA ARG A 68 5.74 16.09 5.42
C ARG A 68 4.48 15.72 4.65
N ALA A 69 4.51 14.59 3.93
CA ALA A 69 3.37 14.08 3.17
C ALA A 69 2.16 13.82 4.09
N PHE A 70 2.36 13.15 5.21
CA PHE A 70 1.30 12.84 6.17
C PHE A 70 0.79 14.07 6.92
N ALA A 71 1.67 14.97 7.34
CA ALA A 71 1.24 16.25 7.92
C ALA A 71 0.38 17.05 6.93
N ARG A 72 0.74 17.04 5.64
CA ARG A 72 -0.03 17.70 4.60
C ARG A 72 -1.39 17.04 4.40
N ALA A 73 -1.43 15.72 4.23
CA ALA A 73 -2.69 14.98 4.06
C ALA A 73 -3.63 15.18 5.26
N ARG A 74 -3.10 15.13 6.49
CA ARG A 74 -3.87 15.37 7.72
C ARG A 74 -4.42 16.80 7.78
N GLY A 75 -3.65 17.78 7.33
CA GLY A 75 -4.09 19.17 7.26
C GLY A 75 -5.23 19.41 6.26
N VAL A 76 -5.37 18.55 5.25
CA VAL A 76 -6.48 18.61 4.29
C VAL A 76 -7.71 17.87 4.81
N ASN A 77 -7.51 16.66 5.35
CA ASN A 77 -8.57 15.87 5.94
C ASN A 77 -8.06 15.15 7.19
N GLU A 78 -8.49 15.63 8.35
CA GLU A 78 -8.09 15.10 9.66
C GLU A 78 -8.51 13.63 9.86
N LYS A 79 -9.54 13.18 9.12
CA LYS A 79 -10.14 11.84 9.24
C LYS A 79 -9.54 10.82 8.27
N THR A 80 -8.68 11.24 7.34
CA THR A 80 -8.02 10.29 6.43
C THR A 80 -7.13 9.36 7.23
N THR A 81 -7.32 8.06 7.03
CA THR A 81 -6.45 7.03 7.61
C THR A 81 -5.13 7.00 6.85
N LEU A 82 -4.03 7.31 7.53
CA LEU A 82 -2.68 7.41 6.97
C LEU A 82 -1.90 6.13 7.28
N VAL A 83 -1.40 5.47 6.25
CA VAL A 83 -0.71 4.18 6.37
C VAL A 83 0.58 4.22 5.57
N VAL A 84 1.67 3.72 6.16
CA VAL A 84 2.93 3.46 5.43
C VAL A 84 3.14 1.96 5.27
N ALA A 85 3.52 1.53 4.08
CA ALA A 85 3.92 0.16 3.79
C ALA A 85 5.39 0.12 3.35
N ALA A 86 6.19 -0.74 3.99
CA ALA A 86 7.60 -0.93 3.67
C ALA A 86 8.04 -2.37 3.95
N ASP A 87 9.20 -2.78 3.47
CA ASP A 87 9.82 -4.02 3.98
C ASP A 87 10.14 -3.89 5.48
N GLY A 88 10.34 -5.03 6.16
CA GLY A 88 10.47 -5.05 7.62
C GLY A 88 11.73 -4.34 8.15
N GLU A 89 12.81 -4.26 7.38
CA GLU A 89 14.03 -3.56 7.79
C GLU A 89 13.82 -2.04 7.68
N LEU A 90 13.34 -1.58 6.53
CA LEU A 90 13.02 -0.17 6.30
C LEU A 90 11.96 0.32 7.28
N LEU A 91 10.92 -0.47 7.54
CA LEU A 91 9.86 -0.09 8.48
C LEU A 91 10.41 0.15 9.89
N ARG A 92 11.32 -0.71 10.37
CA ARG A 92 12.01 -0.50 11.66
C ARG A 92 12.85 0.77 11.65
N ALA A 93 13.55 1.05 10.55
CA ALA A 93 14.33 2.27 10.40
C ALA A 93 13.45 3.54 10.42
N LEU A 94 12.23 3.48 9.85
CA LEU A 94 11.24 4.56 9.87
C LEU A 94 10.61 4.75 11.27
N VAL A 95 10.35 3.65 11.99
CA VAL A 95 9.88 3.70 13.38
C VAL A 95 10.90 4.37 14.29
N ALA A 96 12.18 4.01 14.17
CA ALA A 96 13.26 4.65 14.92
C ALA A 96 13.39 6.16 14.65
N ARG A 97 12.83 6.63 13.53
CA ARG A 97 12.78 8.04 13.11
C ARG A 97 11.42 8.68 13.37
N ASP A 98 10.57 8.08 14.19
CA ASP A 98 9.31 8.65 14.65
C ASP A 98 8.28 8.93 13.53
N VAL A 99 8.24 8.08 12.50
CA VAL A 99 7.20 8.17 11.46
C VAL A 99 5.81 7.78 12.00
N LEU A 100 5.74 6.95 13.04
CA LEU A 100 4.49 6.52 13.68
C LEU A 100 3.69 7.67 14.28
N SER A 101 4.32 8.76 14.71
CA SER A 101 3.61 9.94 15.22
C SER A 101 2.76 10.65 14.15
N TYR A 102 2.92 10.29 12.87
CA TYR A 102 2.21 10.88 11.74
C TYR A 102 1.29 9.89 11.00
N ALA A 103 1.40 8.60 11.29
CA ALA A 103 0.66 7.54 10.61
C ALA A 103 -0.26 6.82 11.59
N ASP A 104 -1.44 6.40 11.14
CA ASP A 104 -2.37 5.62 11.96
C ASP A 104 -1.99 4.13 11.98
N ALA A 105 -1.30 3.65 10.95
CA ALA A 105 -0.86 2.26 10.86
C ALA A 105 0.39 2.07 10.00
N MET A 106 1.02 0.92 10.18
CA MET A 106 2.14 0.45 9.39
C MET A 106 1.88 -0.96 8.86
N LEU A 107 2.24 -1.20 7.61
CA LEU A 107 2.12 -2.51 6.96
C LEU A 107 3.50 -3.02 6.54
N VAL A 108 3.83 -4.24 6.93
CA VAL A 108 5.03 -4.91 6.41
C VAL A 108 4.71 -5.49 5.05
N LEU A 109 5.42 -5.03 4.03
CA LEU A 109 5.44 -5.67 2.72
C LEU A 109 6.10 -7.03 2.88
N ARG A 110 5.31 -8.10 2.76
CA ARG A 110 5.88 -9.43 2.55
C ARG A 110 6.36 -9.46 1.10
N GLY A 111 7.56 -10.02 0.88
CA GLY A 111 8.08 -10.28 -0.46
C GLY A 111 7.07 -11.06 -1.31
N PRO A 112 7.30 -11.18 -2.64
CA PRO A 112 6.37 -11.88 -3.51
C PRO A 112 6.08 -13.24 -2.88
N PHE A 113 4.84 -13.42 -2.46
CA PHE A 113 4.33 -14.73 -2.17
C PHE A 113 4.49 -15.48 -3.49
N ASP A 114 5.45 -16.41 -3.55
CA ASP A 114 5.22 -17.64 -4.28
C ASP A 114 3.98 -18.25 -3.64
N VAL A 115 2.81 -17.80 -4.10
CA VAL A 115 1.64 -18.67 -4.09
C VAL A 115 2.04 -19.74 -5.09
N GLY A 116 2.79 -20.72 -4.60
CA GLY A 116 2.83 -22.02 -5.21
C GLY A 116 1.37 -22.44 -5.31
N LEU A 117 0.78 -22.18 -6.48
CA LEU A 117 -0.28 -23.00 -6.99
C LEU A 117 0.36 -24.38 -7.07
N ASP A 118 0.37 -25.11 -5.95
CA ASP A 118 0.55 -26.54 -5.95
C ASP A 118 -0.68 -27.11 -6.66
N GLY A 119 -0.61 -27.03 -7.98
CA GLY A 119 -1.51 -27.68 -8.91
C GLY A 119 -1.26 -29.19 -8.96
N SER A 120 -0.61 -29.78 -7.95
CA SER A 120 -0.63 -31.23 -7.76
C SER A 120 -2.01 -31.64 -7.25
N ARG A 121 -2.94 -31.75 -8.18
CA ARG A 121 -4.14 -32.58 -8.00
C ARG A 121 -3.68 -33.93 -7.43
N PRO A 122 -4.31 -34.46 -6.37
CA PRO A 122 -4.11 -35.85 -6.02
C PRO A 122 -4.64 -36.70 -7.17
N LYS A 123 -3.75 -37.35 -7.93
CA LYS A 123 -4.14 -38.46 -8.79
C LYS A 123 -4.46 -39.65 -7.89
N CYS A 124 -5.68 -39.66 -7.32
CA CYS A 124 -6.36 -40.91 -7.10
C CYS A 124 -6.77 -41.45 -8.47
N GLY A 125 -5.97 -42.39 -8.98
CA GLY A 125 -6.27 -43.22 -10.13
C GLY A 125 -5.91 -44.65 -9.78
N ALA A 126 -6.89 -45.36 -9.21
CA ALA A 126 -6.82 -46.81 -9.04
C ALA A 126 -6.79 -47.47 -10.42
N SER A 127 -5.75 -48.26 -10.72
CA SER A 127 -5.85 -49.55 -11.43
C SER A 127 -4.47 -50.16 -11.68
N GLY A 128 -4.25 -51.32 -11.07
CA GLY A 128 -3.57 -52.46 -11.70
C GLY A 128 -2.06 -52.58 -11.52
N GLY A 129 -1.64 -53.60 -10.76
CA GLY A 129 -0.40 -54.30 -11.11
C GLY A 129 0.48 -54.76 -9.95
N CYS A 130 0.08 -55.87 -9.32
CA CYS A 130 0.96 -56.70 -8.52
C CYS A 130 2.08 -57.32 -9.40
N ARG A 131 3.36 -57.15 -9.05
CA ARG A 131 4.34 -58.27 -8.98
C ARG A 131 5.75 -57.89 -8.47
N THR A 132 6.26 -58.84 -7.69
CA THR A 132 7.60 -59.11 -7.19
C THR A 132 8.71 -59.16 -8.24
N THR A 133 9.89 -58.63 -7.88
CA THR A 133 11.17 -59.36 -7.81
C THR A 133 12.14 -58.62 -6.90
#